data_AF-A0A0U1QPP7-F1
#
_entry.id   AF-A0A0U1QPP7-F1
#
_cell.length_a   1.000
_cell.length_b   1.000
_cell.length_c   1.000
_cell.angle_alpha   90.00
_cell.angle_beta   90.00
_cell.angle_gamma   90.00
#
_symmetry.space_group_name_H-M   'P 1'
#
loop_
_entity.id
_entity.type
_entity.pdbx_description
1 polymer ?
#
loop_
_entity_poly.entity_id
_entity_poly.type
_entity_poly.pdbx_seq_one_letter_code
_entity_poly.pdbx_strand_id
1 'polypeptide(L)' 'MAAPDIFNYDDQGLAFSIIDGNKGIQPVPEELLIDLEDAYEGCPTESILVSDKPF' A
#
# COMPACT_ATOMS: atom_id res chain seq x y z
N MET A 1 1.62 -10.51 0.20
CA MET A 1 1.30 -10.53 1.65
C MET A 1 2.46 -9.94 2.47
N ALA A 2 3.21 -8.97 1.93
CA ALA A 2 4.37 -8.38 2.61
C ALA A 2 3.96 -7.36 3.69
N ALA A 3 2.89 -6.59 3.46
CA ALA A 3 2.46 -5.53 4.37
C ALA A 3 0.95 -5.62 4.69
N PRO A 4 0.52 -6.55 5.57
CA PRO A 4 -0.89 -6.72 5.95
C PRO A 4 -1.46 -5.50 6.70
N ASP A 5 -0.59 -4.71 7.34
CA ASP A 5 -0.96 -3.47 8.03
C ASP A 5 -1.12 -2.27 7.07
N ILE A 6 -0.84 -2.46 5.77
CA ILE A 6 -0.99 -1.42 4.73
C ILE A 6 -2.01 -1.82 3.68
N PHE A 7 -2.01 -3.09 3.24
CA PHE A 7 -2.85 -3.56 2.14
C PHE A 7 -3.75 -4.72 2.57
N ASN A 8 -5.00 -4.67 2.12
CA ASN A 8 -5.94 -5.79 2.22
C ASN A 8 -6.66 -5.97 0.88
N TYR A 9 -7.50 -6.99 0.79
CA TYR A 9 -8.31 -7.30 -0.37
C TYR A 9 -9.79 -7.05 -0.08
N ASP A 10 -10.51 -6.52 -1.06
CA ASP A 10 -11.97 -6.40 -0.99
C ASP A 10 -12.66 -7.74 -1.32
N ASP A 11 -14.00 -7.75 -1.30
CA ASP A 11 -14.80 -8.94 -1.61
C ASP A 11 -14.63 -9.46 -3.06
N GLN A 12 -14.05 -8.64 -3.94
CA GLN A 12 -13.73 -9.01 -5.32
C GLN A 12 -12.30 -9.56 -5.46
N GLY A 13 -11.51 -9.53 -4.38
CA GLY A 13 -10.11 -9.92 -4.39
C GLY A 13 -9.18 -8.84 -4.95
N LEU A 14 -9.60 -7.57 -5.01
CA LEU A 14 -8.75 -6.45 -5.41
C LEU A 14 -8.03 -5.87 -4.19
N ALA A 15 -6.72 -5.67 -4.33
CA ALA A 15 -5.91 -5.07 -3.29
C ALA A 15 -6.20 -3.56 -3.16
N PHE A 16 -6.23 -3.06 -1.93
CA PHE A 16 -6.42 -1.64 -1.63
C PHE A 16 -5.66 -1.25 -0.36
N SER A 17 -5.25 0.03 -0.26
CA SER A 17 -4.63 0.56 0.97
C SER A 17 -5.67 0.74 2.07
N ILE A 18 -5.45 0.12 3.23
CA ILE A 18 -6.33 0.26 4.40
C ILE A 18 -6.04 1.55 5.20
N ILE A 19 -4.90 2.19 4.97
CA ILE A 19 -4.49 3.41 5.69
C ILE A 19 -5.51 4.54 5.49
N ASP A 20 -5.96 4.73 4.25
CA ASP A 20 -6.90 5.80 3.89
C ASP A 20 -8.03 5.37 2.95
N GLY A 21 -8.21 4.05 2.79
CA GLY A 21 -9.16 3.50 1.84
C GLY A 21 -8.74 3.74 0.39
N ASN A 22 -7.45 3.58 0.10
CA ASN A 22 -6.85 3.67 -1.25
C ASN A 22 -7.00 5.04 -1.92
N LYS A 23 -6.96 6.11 -1.12
CA LYS A 23 -7.06 7.49 -1.61
C LYS A 23 -5.69 8.12 -1.86
N GLY A 24 -4.63 7.62 -1.22
CA GLY A 24 -3.29 8.16 -1.36
C GLY A 24 -3.15 9.58 -0.83
N ILE A 25 -3.85 9.94 0.25
CA ILE A 25 -3.85 11.28 0.85
C ILE A 25 -3.33 11.32 2.28
N GLN A 26 -3.24 10.18 2.97
CA GLN A 26 -2.64 10.10 4.30
C GLN A 26 -1.22 9.53 4.22
N PRO A 27 -0.27 10.09 4.98
CA PRO A 27 1.09 9.55 5.04
C PRO A 27 1.09 8.17 5.68
N VAL A 28 1.92 7.28 5.15
CA VAL A 28 2.19 5.97 5.75
C VAL A 28 3.05 6.17 7.00
N PRO A 29 2.73 5.52 8.14
CA PRO A 29 3.55 5.58 9.36
C PRO A 29 5.01 5.17 9.11
N GLU A 30 5.96 5.82 9.78
CA GLU A 30 7.40 5.57 9.59
C GLU A 30 7.78 4.11 9.87
N GLU A 31 7.16 3.48 10.88
CA GLU A 31 7.40 2.07 11.20
C GLU A 31 6.99 1.11 10.07
N LEU A 32 6.10 1.51 9.17
CA LEU A 32 5.58 0.71 8.07
C LEU A 32 6.26 1.01 6.73
N LEU A 33 7.23 1.94 6.68
CA LEU A 33 7.90 2.31 5.42
C LEU A 33 8.70 1.16 4.82
N ILE A 34 9.32 0.32 5.66
CA ILE A 34 10.06 -0.87 5.20
C ILE A 34 9.09 -1.88 4.58
N ASP A 35 7.97 -2.14 5.26
CA ASP A 35 6.94 -3.05 4.76
C ASP A 35 6.31 -2.52 3.45
N LEU A 36 6.14 -1.20 3.32
CA LEU A 36 5.68 -0.55 2.08
C LEU A 36 6.66 -0.77 0.93
N GLU A 37 7.96 -0.59 1.18
CA GLU A 37 9.02 -0.79 0.17
C GLU A 37 9.05 -2.25 -0.31
N ASP A 38 9.03 -3.21 0.63
CA ASP A 38 8.96 -4.64 0.31
C ASP A 38 7.71 -4.99 -0.50
N ALA A 39 6.56 -4.40 -0.17
CA ALA A 39 5.31 -4.61 -0.91
C ALA A 39 5.37 -3.98 -2.32
N TYR A 40 5.96 -2.80 -2.46
CA TYR A 40 6.15 -2.10 -3.72
C TYR A 40 7.07 -2.88 -4.67
N GLU A 41 8.28 -3.23 -4.21
CA GLU A 41 9.24 -4.00 -5.01
C GLU A 41 8.75 -5.42 -5.31
N GLY A 42 7.98 -6.02 -4.39
CA GLY A 42 7.41 -7.34 -4.54
C GLY A 42 6.18 -7.43 -5.45
N CYS A 43 5.64 -6.31 -5.93
CA CYS A 43 4.42 -6.28 -6.75
C CYS A 43 4.72 -6.66 -8.22
N PRO A 44 4.33 -7.86 -8.70
CA PRO A 44 4.70 -8.31 -10.05
C PRO A 44 4.02 -7.52 -11.17
N THR A 45 2.94 -6.81 -10.85
CA THR A 45 2.16 -6.00 -11.78
C THR A 45 2.40 -4.50 -11.60
N GLU A 46 3.37 -4.13 -10.75
CA GLU A 46 3.75 -2.73 -10.47
C GLU A 46 2.54 -1.86 -10.10
N SER A 47 1.55 -2.46 -9.43
CA SER A 47 0.25 -1.85 -9.14
C SER A 47 0.24 -1.04 -7.84
N ILE A 48 1.25 -1.20 -6.99
CA ILE A 48 1.46 -0.36 -5.81
C ILE A 48 2.25 0.86 -6.26
N LEU A 49 1.80 2.05 -5.86
CA LEU A 49 2.47 3.32 -6.17
C LEU A 49 2.93 3.99 -4.88
N VAL A 50 4.13 4.57 -4.91
CA VAL A 50 4.72 5.32 -3.79
C VAL A 50 5.04 6.73 -4.27
N SER A 51 4.71 7.73 -3.44
CA SER A 51 4.92 9.14 -3.73
C SER A 51 5.10 9.94 -2.45
N ASP A 52 5.97 10.94 -2.47
CA ASP A 52 6.15 11.90 -1.37
C ASP A 52 5.02 12.95 -1.29
N LYS A 53 4.05 12.88 -2.22
CA LYS A 53 2.91 13.79 -2.32
C LYS A 53 1.61 13.00 -2.52
N PRO A 54 0.46 13.55 -2.07
CA PRO A 54 -0.83 12.94 -2.32
C PRO A 54 -1.11 12.69 -3.81
N PHE A 55 -1.85 11.62 -4.11
CA PHE A 55 -2.26 11.22 -5.46
C PHE A 55 -3.52 11.92 -5.96
#